data_AF-A0A9J9ER52-F1
#
_entry.id   AF-A0A9J9ER52-F1
#
_cell.length_a   1.000
_cell.length_b   1.000
_cell.length_c   1.000
_cell.angle_alpha   90.00
_cell.angle_beta   90.00
_cell.angle_gamma   90.00
#
_symmetry.space_group_name_H-M   'P 1'
#
loop_
_entity.id
_entity.type
_entity.pdbx_description
1 polymer ?
#
loop_
_entity_poly.entity_id
_entity_poly.type
_entity_poly.pdbx_seq_one_letter_code
_entity_poly.pdbx_strand_id
1 'polypeptide(L)'
;MNRRPLSTGPVDTSLLYKGAYSNWGLVLIALTFLGFAIKIAEPESIIWALVGLIFLYMFFDAVNDGLEISVMYQNISWYRKYCNATYISGALTGFLIPFDSTQLISLLIALPALINAALIWSKVTVNTYKKNYTNLFGLVDA
;
A
#
# COMPACT_ATOMS: atom_id res chain seq x y z
N MET A 1 -1.88 22.75 10.98
CA MET A 1 -2.66 23.50 9.97
C MET A 1 -3.93 22.71 9.66
N ASN A 2 -5.10 23.27 9.99
CA ASN A 2 -6.40 22.72 9.59
C ASN A 2 -6.61 23.00 8.10
N ARG A 3 -6.23 22.05 7.23
CA ARG A 3 -6.56 22.12 5.81
C ARG A 3 -8.00 21.64 5.66
N ARG A 4 -8.87 22.46 5.06
CA ARG A 4 -10.19 22.02 4.60
C ARG A 4 -9.99 20.79 3.67
N PRO A 5 -10.89 19.78 3.68
CA PRO A 5 -10.83 18.69 2.71
C PRO A 5 -10.69 19.30 1.32
N LEU A 6 -9.64 18.88 0.61
CA LEU A 6 -9.28 19.41 -0.69
C LEU A 6 -10.34 18.92 -1.68
N SER A 7 -11.32 19.79 -1.97
CA SER A 7 -11.91 20.03 -3.30
C SER A 7 -13.41 20.32 -3.19
N THR A 8 -13.83 21.46 -3.74
CA THR A 8 -15.23 21.74 -4.11
C THR A 8 -15.60 21.14 -5.48
N GLY A 9 -14.68 20.40 -6.10
CA GLY A 9 -14.87 19.65 -7.34
C GLY A 9 -14.86 18.14 -7.08
N PRO A 10 -15.32 17.33 -8.06
CA PRO A 10 -15.47 15.89 -7.92
C PRO A 10 -14.15 15.24 -7.50
N VAL A 11 -14.24 14.34 -6.52
CA VAL A 11 -13.13 13.51 -6.01
C VAL A 11 -12.25 13.04 -7.15
N ASP A 12 -10.95 13.33 -7.08
CA ASP A 12 -9.99 12.77 -8.03
C ASP A 12 -9.76 11.30 -7.69
N THR A 13 -10.72 10.49 -8.10
CA THR A 13 -10.68 9.04 -7.94
C THR A 13 -9.38 8.47 -8.50
N SER A 14 -8.75 9.10 -9.51
CA SER A 14 -7.49 8.65 -10.09
C SER A 14 -6.32 8.72 -9.11
N LEU A 15 -6.31 9.71 -8.20
CA LEU A 15 -5.33 9.82 -7.12
C LEU A 15 -5.54 8.74 -6.04
N LEU A 16 -6.80 8.41 -5.71
CA LEU A 16 -7.12 7.30 -4.81
C LEU A 16 -6.76 5.94 -5.42
N TYR A 17 -6.97 5.77 -6.74
CA TYR A 17 -6.53 4.59 -7.49
C TYR A 17 -5.01 4.44 -7.47
N LYS A 18 -4.27 5.54 -7.73
CA LYS A 18 -2.79 5.54 -7.73
C LYS A 18 -2.20 5.33 -6.34
N GLY A 19 -2.75 5.97 -5.30
CA GLY A 19 -2.29 5.84 -3.92
C GLY A 19 -2.35 4.41 -3.42
N ALA A 20 -3.50 3.74 -3.58
CA ALA A 20 -3.69 2.36 -3.14
C ALA A 20 -2.75 1.39 -3.87
N TYR A 21 -2.62 1.48 -5.20
CA TYR A 21 -1.73 0.60 -5.94
C TYR A 21 -0.25 0.83 -5.61
N SER A 22 0.17 2.10 -5.54
CA SER A 22 1.58 2.45 -5.30
C SER A 22 2.06 1.98 -3.93
N ASN A 23 1.25 2.14 -2.88
CA ASN A 23 1.67 1.77 -1.52
C ASN A 23 1.96 0.27 -1.37
N TRP A 24 1.14 -0.59 -1.99
CA TRP A 24 1.38 -2.03 -1.98
C TRP A 24 2.62 -2.42 -2.79
N GLY A 25 2.77 -1.85 -3.99
CA GLY A 25 3.92 -2.11 -4.85
C GLY A 25 5.24 -1.70 -4.20
N LEU A 26 5.27 -0.54 -3.53
CA LEU A 26 6.47 -0.04 -2.84
C LEU A 26 6.92 -0.99 -1.72
N VAL A 27 5.98 -1.50 -0.89
CA VAL A 27 6.30 -2.50 0.15
C VAL A 27 6.80 -3.81 -0.45
N LEU A 28 6.12 -4.31 -1.49
CA LEU A 28 6.52 -5.55 -2.15
C LEU A 28 7.94 -5.44 -2.71
N ILE A 29 8.24 -4.36 -3.43
CA ILE A 29 9.55 -4.12 -4.03
C ILE A 29 10.61 -3.97 -2.94
N ALA A 30 10.32 -3.16 -1.90
CA ALA A 30 11.23 -2.97 -0.78
C ALA A 30 11.63 -4.29 -0.13
N LEU A 31 10.64 -5.13 0.22
CA LEU A 31 10.92 -6.40 0.90
C LEU A 31 11.51 -7.46 -0.03
N THR A 32 11.26 -7.38 -1.35
CA THR A 32 11.94 -8.23 -2.33
C THR A 32 13.45 -7.95 -2.34
N PHE A 33 13.85 -6.68 -2.36
CA PHE A 33 15.26 -6.31 -2.31
C PHE A 33 15.92 -6.67 -0.98
N LEU A 34 15.23 -6.47 0.14
CA LEU A 34 15.73 -6.91 1.45
C LEU A 34 15.87 -8.44 1.53
N GLY A 35 14.91 -9.19 0.98
CA GLY A 35 15.00 -10.65 0.90
C GLY A 35 16.17 -11.12 0.02
N PHE A 36 16.43 -10.47 -1.12
CA PHE A 36 17.61 -10.77 -1.95
C PHE A 36 18.93 -10.44 -1.24
N ALA A 37 18.99 -9.32 -0.51
CA ALA A 37 20.15 -8.98 0.30
C ALA A 37 20.48 -10.11 1.29
N ILE A 38 19.46 -10.63 1.98
CA ILE A 38 19.60 -11.74 2.92
C ILE A 38 19.96 -13.05 2.22
N LYS A 39 19.34 -13.36 1.06
CA LYS A 39 19.64 -14.58 0.29
C LYS A 39 21.10 -14.63 -0.13
N ILE A 40 21.63 -13.51 -0.61
CA ILE A 40 23.01 -13.44 -1.12
C ILE A 40 24.00 -13.49 0.06
N ALA A 41 23.76 -12.73 1.13
CA ALA A 41 24.60 -12.71 2.34
C ALA A 41 26.10 -12.43 2.11
N GLU A 42 26.45 -11.77 1.00
CA GLU A 42 27.80 -11.31 0.66
C GLU A 42 27.91 -9.78 0.82
N PRO A 43 29.11 -9.16 0.83
CA PRO A 43 29.25 -7.71 0.96
C PRO A 43 28.44 -6.89 -0.06
N GLU A 44 28.30 -7.39 -1.28
CA GLU A 44 27.52 -6.80 -2.37
C GLU A 44 26.03 -6.69 -2.04
N SER A 45 25.54 -7.50 -1.09
CA SER A 45 24.16 -7.43 -0.59
C SER A 45 23.77 -6.07 -0.03
N ILE A 46 24.75 -5.26 0.37
CA ILE A 46 24.52 -3.89 0.84
C ILE A 46 23.82 -3.03 -0.22
N ILE A 47 24.10 -3.26 -1.51
CA ILE A 47 23.47 -2.52 -2.60
C ILE A 47 21.97 -2.83 -2.63
N TRP A 48 21.61 -4.11 -2.57
CA TRP A 48 20.21 -4.53 -2.54
C TRP A 48 19.51 -4.02 -1.28
N ALA A 49 20.17 -4.06 -0.12
CA ALA A 49 19.62 -3.53 1.11
C ALA A 49 19.33 -2.03 1.02
N LEU A 50 20.26 -1.24 0.47
CA LEU A 50 20.09 0.20 0.27
C LEU A 50 18.93 0.51 -0.69
N VAL A 51 18.84 -0.21 -1.81
CA VAL A 51 17.71 -0.06 -2.75
C VAL A 51 16.40 -0.40 -2.05
N GLY A 52 16.34 -1.48 -1.29
CA GLY A 52 15.16 -1.85 -0.50
C GLY A 52 14.74 -0.76 0.49
N LEU A 53 15.71 -0.13 1.18
CA LEU A 53 15.47 0.98 2.10
C LEU A 53 14.94 2.23 1.40
N ILE A 54 15.40 2.54 0.18
CA ILE A 54 14.86 3.65 -0.63
C ILE A 54 13.37 3.43 -0.92
N PHE A 55 12.99 2.25 -1.37
CA PHE A 55 11.59 1.91 -1.62
C PHE A 55 10.75 1.92 -0.33
N LEU A 56 11.33 1.49 0.78
CA LEU A 56 10.66 1.53 2.08
C LEU A 56 10.43 2.98 2.56
N TYR A 57 11.40 3.87 2.34
CA TYR A 57 11.23 5.30 2.58
C TYR A 57 10.10 5.89 1.72
N MET A 58 10.10 5.61 0.42
CA MET A 58 9.03 6.05 -0.49
C MET A 58 7.67 5.52 -0.07
N PHE A 59 7.59 4.30 0.45
CA PHE A 59 6.34 3.74 0.99
C PHE A 59 5.83 4.56 2.18
N PHE A 60 6.68 4.85 3.16
CA PHE A 60 6.26 5.64 4.33
C PHE A 60 5.81 7.04 3.94
N ASP A 61 6.52 7.67 2.99
CA ASP A 61 6.15 8.98 2.43
C ASP A 61 4.78 8.93 1.77
N ALA A 62 4.54 7.96 0.87
CA ALA A 62 3.27 7.80 0.16
C ALA A 62 2.08 7.47 1.08
N VAL A 63 2.31 6.69 2.15
CA VAL A 63 1.26 6.43 3.18
C VAL A 63 0.91 7.69 3.96
N ASN A 64 1.89 8.56 4.22
CA ASN A 64 1.69 9.81 4.96
C ASN A 64 1.03 10.90 4.10
N ASP A 65 1.39 10.99 2.83
CA ASP A 65 0.88 12.01 1.89
C ASP A 65 -0.56 11.74 1.41
N GLY A 66 -1.02 10.49 1.46
CA GLY A 66 -2.37 10.09 1.08
C GLY A 66 -3.45 10.52 2.08
N LEU A 67 -3.62 11.82 2.31
CA LEU A 67 -4.43 12.42 3.38
C LEU A 67 -5.85 11.85 3.52
N GLU A 68 -6.52 11.53 2.40
CA GLU A 68 -7.86 10.93 2.42
C GLU A 68 -7.84 9.43 2.80
N ILE A 69 -6.88 8.70 2.26
CA ILE A 69 -6.65 7.28 2.60
C ILE A 69 -6.24 7.16 4.07
N SER A 70 -5.38 8.06 4.55
CA SER A 70 -4.92 8.09 5.94
C SER A 70 -6.05 8.47 6.90
N VAL A 71 -6.92 9.44 6.54
CA VAL A 71 -8.15 9.75 7.30
C VAL A 71 -9.07 8.53 7.37
N MET A 72 -9.34 7.85 6.25
CA MET A 72 -10.14 6.61 6.27
C MET A 72 -9.48 5.52 7.11
N TYR A 73 -8.16 5.35 7.00
CA TYR A 73 -7.39 4.37 7.77
C TYR A 73 -7.46 4.65 9.28
N GLN A 74 -7.42 5.91 9.70
CA GLN A 74 -7.51 6.28 11.11
C GLN A 74 -8.94 6.11 11.66
N ASN A 75 -9.96 6.50 10.88
CA ASN A 75 -11.33 6.63 11.37
C ASN A 75 -12.23 5.41 11.10
N ILE A 76 -11.91 4.55 10.12
CA ILE A 76 -12.73 3.40 9.74
C ILE A 76 -12.01 2.08 10.07
N SER A 77 -12.47 1.40 11.12
CA SER A 77 -11.79 0.23 11.70
C SER A 77 -11.67 -0.96 10.73
N TRP A 78 -12.70 -1.27 9.96
CA TRP A 78 -12.66 -2.36 8.99
C TRP A 78 -11.71 -2.04 7.83
N TYR A 79 -11.70 -0.78 7.37
CA TYR A 79 -10.83 -0.32 6.28
C TYR A 79 -9.37 -0.39 6.68
N ARG A 80 -9.05 0.01 7.93
CA ARG A 80 -7.73 -0.18 8.53
C ARG A 80 -7.27 -1.64 8.52
N LYS A 81 -8.12 -2.56 8.98
CA LYS A 81 -7.81 -4.00 8.97
C LYS A 81 -7.56 -4.51 7.56
N TYR A 82 -8.36 -4.07 6.60
CA TYR A 82 -8.21 -4.42 5.19
C TYR A 82 -6.91 -3.88 4.57
N CYS A 83 -6.55 -2.63 4.85
CA CYS A 83 -5.27 -2.05 4.41
C CYS A 83 -4.09 -2.82 5.01
N ASN A 84 -4.13 -3.13 6.32
CA ASN A 84 -3.07 -3.90 6.98
C ASN A 84 -2.91 -5.30 6.37
N ALA A 85 -4.03 -6.00 6.13
CA ALA A 85 -3.99 -7.31 5.47
C ALA A 85 -3.38 -7.22 4.07
N THR A 86 -3.69 -6.15 3.34
CA THR A 86 -3.14 -5.90 2.00
C THR A 86 -1.64 -5.60 2.06
N TYR A 87 -1.18 -4.76 3.01
CA TYR A 87 0.25 -4.51 3.19
C TYR A 87 1.03 -5.77 3.62
N ILE A 88 0.47 -6.54 4.55
CA ILE A 88 1.07 -7.79 5.01
C ILE A 88 1.21 -8.78 3.86
N SER A 89 0.22 -8.88 2.96
CA SER A 89 0.34 -9.78 1.80
C SER A 89 1.46 -9.36 0.86
N GLY A 90 1.60 -8.05 0.59
CA GLY A 90 2.70 -7.52 -0.22
C GLY A 90 4.06 -7.75 0.43
N ALA A 91 4.16 -7.53 1.74
CA ALA A 91 5.36 -7.76 2.53
C ALA A 91 5.77 -9.24 2.52
N LEU A 92 4.84 -10.16 2.82
CA LEU A 92 5.10 -11.59 2.80
C LEU A 92 5.49 -12.08 1.41
N THR A 93 4.74 -11.70 0.37
CA THR A 93 5.10 -12.07 -1.01
C THR A 93 6.48 -11.56 -1.39
N GLY A 94 6.76 -10.27 -1.17
CA GLY A 94 8.04 -9.66 -1.52
C GLY A 94 9.20 -10.32 -0.79
N PHE A 95 9.08 -10.51 0.53
CA PHE A 95 10.14 -11.10 1.34
C PHE A 95 10.40 -12.58 1.00
N LEU A 96 9.36 -13.35 0.67
CA LEU A 96 9.49 -14.79 0.42
C LEU A 96 9.91 -15.14 -1.01
N ILE A 97 9.68 -14.26 -1.99
CA ILE A 97 10.03 -14.49 -3.41
C ILE A 97 11.52 -14.85 -3.61
N PRO A 98 12.48 -14.18 -2.95
CA PRO A 98 13.89 -14.47 -3.13
C PRO A 98 14.28 -15.90 -2.72
N PHE A 99 13.63 -16.49 -1.71
CA PHE A 99 14.04 -17.78 -1.17
C PHE A 99 13.38 -18.95 -1.91
N ASP A 100 14.20 -19.86 -2.44
CA ASP A 100 13.73 -20.97 -3.27
C ASP A 100 12.81 -21.93 -2.49
N SER A 101 13.08 -22.11 -1.18
CA SER A 101 12.28 -22.94 -0.28
C SER A 101 10.85 -22.42 -0.07
N THR A 102 10.60 -21.14 -0.31
CA THR A 102 9.29 -20.49 -0.09
C THR A 102 8.61 -20.04 -1.36
N GLN A 103 9.17 -20.37 -2.53
CA GLN A 103 8.71 -19.86 -3.82
C GLN A 103 7.28 -20.29 -4.16
N LEU A 104 6.89 -21.55 -3.88
CA LEU A 104 5.52 -22.01 -4.13
C LEU A 104 4.50 -21.24 -3.26
N ILE A 105 4.84 -21.05 -1.98
CA ILE A 105 3.98 -20.34 -1.03
C ILE A 105 3.89 -18.85 -1.42
N SER A 106 5.00 -18.24 -1.81
CA SER A 106 5.03 -16.84 -2.22
C SER A 106 4.17 -16.60 -3.46
N LEU A 107 4.18 -17.51 -4.44
CA LEU A 107 3.32 -17.45 -5.63
C LEU A 107 1.83 -17.62 -5.29
N LEU A 108 1.48 -18.55 -4.39
CA LEU A 108 0.11 -18.76 -3.93
C LEU A 108 -0.46 -17.53 -3.21
N ILE A 109 0.37 -16.80 -2.47
CA ILE A 109 -0.01 -15.54 -1.82
C ILE A 109 -0.03 -14.39 -2.85
N ALA A 110 0.95 -14.35 -3.76
CA ALA A 110 1.13 -13.27 -4.72
C ALA A 110 -0.09 -13.11 -5.63
N LEU A 111 -0.66 -14.21 -6.11
CA LEU A 111 -1.74 -14.18 -7.10
C LEU A 111 -3.01 -13.45 -6.58
N PRO A 112 -3.60 -13.83 -5.43
CA PRO A 112 -4.72 -13.08 -4.86
C PRO A 112 -4.28 -11.70 -4.36
N ALA A 113 -3.06 -11.53 -3.86
CA ALA A 113 -2.57 -10.23 -3.40
C ALA A 113 -2.43 -9.21 -4.53
N LEU A 114 -1.92 -9.63 -5.70
CA LEU A 114 -1.80 -8.84 -6.91
C LEU A 114 -3.18 -8.41 -7.43
N ILE A 115 -4.13 -9.35 -7.53
CA ILE A 115 -5.51 -9.03 -7.94
C ILE A 115 -6.11 -8.02 -6.97
N ASN A 116 -5.93 -8.23 -5.66
CA ASN A 116 -6.45 -7.34 -4.65
C ASN A 116 -5.83 -5.94 -4.75
N ALA A 117 -4.51 -5.84 -4.79
CA ALA A 117 -3.79 -4.57 -4.83
C ALA A 117 -4.00 -3.79 -6.12
N ALA A 118 -4.03 -4.46 -7.28
CA ALA A 118 -4.16 -3.81 -8.59
C ALA A 118 -5.60 -3.41 -8.92
N LEU A 119 -6.61 -4.19 -8.50
CA LEU A 119 -7.98 -4.02 -9.00
C LEU A 119 -9.02 -3.79 -7.90
N ILE A 120 -8.92 -4.47 -6.77
CA ILE A 120 -9.98 -4.49 -5.74
C ILE A 120 -9.80 -3.35 -4.75
N TRP A 121 -8.59 -3.16 -4.23
CA TRP A 121 -8.33 -2.24 -3.12
C TRP A 121 -8.63 -0.79 -3.50
N SER A 122 -8.29 -0.41 -4.72
CA SER A 122 -8.59 0.92 -5.23
C SER A 122 -10.11 1.18 -5.31
N LYS A 123 -10.89 0.22 -5.81
CA LYS A 123 -12.36 0.28 -5.82
C LYS A 123 -12.94 0.32 -4.41
N VAL A 124 -12.44 -0.53 -3.51
CA VAL A 124 -12.85 -0.55 -2.10
C VAL A 124 -12.57 0.80 -1.45
N THR A 125 -11.41 1.39 -1.70
CA THR A 125 -11.00 2.70 -1.18
C THR A 125 -11.95 3.79 -1.66
N VAL A 126 -12.21 3.88 -2.97
CA VAL A 126 -13.14 4.88 -3.54
C VAL A 126 -14.56 4.70 -3.01
N ASN A 127 -15.06 3.46 -2.95
CA ASN A 127 -16.41 3.18 -2.44
C ASN A 127 -16.54 3.51 -0.94
N THR A 128 -15.49 3.22 -0.16
CA THR A 128 -15.44 3.55 1.27
C THR A 128 -15.43 5.06 1.46
N TYR A 129 -14.65 5.77 0.67
CA TYR A 129 -14.59 7.21 0.68
C TYR A 129 -15.97 7.81 0.43
N LYS A 130 -16.59 7.50 -0.72
CA LYS A 130 -17.92 8.04 -1.10
C LYS A 130 -18.99 7.74 -0.05
N LYS A 131 -19.01 6.52 0.49
CA LYS A 131 -19.99 6.11 1.50
C LYS A 131 -19.85 6.89 2.81
N ASN A 132 -18.64 7.31 3.17
CA ASN A 132 -18.36 7.92 4.46
C ASN A 132 -17.97 9.41 4.37
N TYR A 133 -17.98 10.01 3.19
CA TYR A 133 -17.47 11.36 2.95
C TYR A 133 -18.08 12.39 3.91
N THR A 134 -19.40 12.51 3.95
CA THR A 134 -20.09 13.46 4.83
C THR A 134 -19.79 13.22 6.31
N ASN A 135 -19.67 11.95 6.72
CA ASN A 135 -19.38 11.60 8.11
C ASN A 135 -17.93 11.89 8.51
N LEU A 136 -16.99 11.72 7.57
CA LEU A 136 -15.56 11.94 7.81
C LEU A 136 -15.17 13.41 7.70
N PHE A 137 -15.83 14.16 6.83
CA PHE A 137 -15.40 15.51 6.44
C PHE A 137 -16.43 16.60 6.73
N GLY A 138 -17.65 16.25 7.16
CA GLY A 138 -18.69 17.21 7.54
C GLY A 138 -19.25 18.04 6.37
N LEU A 139 -18.97 17.63 5.13
CA LEU A 139 -19.41 18.30 3.90
C LEU A 139 -20.21 17.31 3.04
N VAL A 140 -21.25 17.79 2.35
CA VAL A 140 -21.97 16.98 1.36
C VAL A 140 -21.06 16.86 0.12
N ASP A 141 -20.83 15.64 -0.35
CA ASP A 141 -20.11 15.37 -1.61
C ASP A 141 -20.93 15.99 -2.75
N ALA A 142 -20.34 16.91 -3.53
CA ALA A 142 -21.03 17.64 -4.60
C ALA A 142 -21.12 16.85 -5.90
#